data_AF-K2T067-F1
#
_entry.id   AF-K2T067-F1
#
_cell.length_a   1.000
_cell.length_b   1.000
_cell.length_c   1.000
_cell.angle_alpha   90.00
_cell.angle_beta   90.00
_cell.angle_gamma   90.00
#
_symmetry.space_group_name_H-M   'P 1'
#
loop_
_entity.id
_entity.type
_entity.pdbx_description
1 polymer ?
#
loop_
_entity_poly.entity_id
_entity_poly.type
_entity_poly.pdbx_seq_one_letter_code
_entity_poly.pdbx_strand_id
1 'polypeptide(L)'
;MFGFYYQLFNQLLYFKLVEKNAYFHGLWGPGSATFLAMCTQFSKCLRESSSASRAHALYMLSTMYNGRRKVFQASSSNPRLIGVLGPTSVLALPLVRTTDVPEEIWKFAIIDLPIVDFVPLGSDGELVAGDPGGLQFAPATTLEKARAAIKPTMPSKKWTVHPSMNVFFGSEQGDGVVMAARCGGRLVGWFNPLAADVVFLSPAYLRDSKYESQICDEVLNAFDIDDEQWQAGKVGQPVSGQPGFQFGVVHSRGSPELRYAAVGFYAGSGEEIVIVGSADQFGVAFERLEVQESGIVIS
;
A
#
# COMPACT_ATOMS: atom_id res chain seq x y z
N MET A 1 10.94 32.57 7.13
CA MET A 1 10.85 31.95 5.78
C MET A 1 10.71 30.42 5.88
N PHE A 2 11.58 29.70 6.60
CA PHE A 2 11.48 28.23 6.72
C PHE A 2 10.20 27.69 7.39
N GLY A 3 9.59 28.45 8.31
CA GLY A 3 8.32 28.06 8.94
C GLY A 3 7.12 27.91 7.97
N PHE A 4 7.16 28.54 6.79
CA PHE A 4 6.11 28.40 5.77
C PHE A 4 6.14 27.02 5.11
N TYR A 5 7.33 26.54 4.73
CA TYR A 5 7.47 25.22 4.09
C TYR A 5 7.10 24.08 5.04
N TYR A 6 7.32 24.24 6.35
CA TYR A 6 6.86 23.29 7.36
C TYR A 6 5.35 23.08 7.35
N GLN A 7 4.58 24.17 7.26
CA GLN A 7 3.12 24.09 7.28
C GLN A 7 2.56 23.32 6.07
N LEU A 8 3.26 23.36 4.94
CA LEU A 8 2.89 22.60 3.74
C LEU A 8 3.01 21.09 3.94
N PHE A 9 4.06 20.62 4.62
CA PHE A 9 4.26 19.19 4.88
C PHE A 9 3.47 18.69 6.09
N ASN A 10 2.99 19.57 6.97
CA ASN A 10 2.32 19.17 8.21
C ASN A 10 1.10 18.26 7.98
N GLN A 11 0.38 18.44 6.87
CA GLN A 11 -0.76 17.57 6.51
C GLN A 11 -0.34 16.15 6.10
N LEU A 12 0.89 16.00 5.59
CA LEU A 12 1.48 14.74 5.16
C LEU A 12 2.14 13.98 6.31
N LEU A 13 2.24 14.57 7.50
CA LEU A 13 3.04 14.04 8.60
C LEU A 13 2.19 13.45 9.71
N TYR A 14 2.69 12.34 10.26
CA TYR A 14 2.16 11.67 11.43
C TYR A 14 3.19 11.72 12.56
N PHE A 15 2.91 12.55 13.57
CA PHE A 15 3.83 12.84 14.69
C PHE A 15 3.50 12.10 15.98
N LYS A 16 2.60 11.11 15.98
CA LYS A 16 2.25 10.42 17.25
C LYS A 16 3.35 9.50 17.79
N LEU A 17 4.43 9.29 17.02
CA LEU A 17 5.52 8.35 17.31
C LEU A 17 6.88 9.04 17.49
N VAL A 18 6.86 10.36 17.68
CA VAL A 18 8.02 11.20 17.88
C VAL A 18 7.81 12.00 19.18
N GLU A 19 8.87 12.31 19.92
CA GLU A 19 8.73 13.22 21.04
C GLU A 19 8.24 14.59 20.55
N LYS A 20 7.29 15.19 21.28
CA LYS A 20 6.72 16.50 20.90
C LYS A 20 7.77 17.59 20.74
N ASN A 21 8.95 17.43 21.33
CA ASN A 21 10.05 18.39 21.31
C ASN A 21 11.24 17.95 20.42
N ALA A 22 11.17 16.79 19.78
CA ALA A 22 12.14 16.37 18.76
C ALA A 22 11.89 17.14 17.46
N TYR A 23 12.03 18.45 17.56
CA TYR A 23 11.90 19.38 16.46
C TYR A 23 13.25 19.51 15.76
N PHE A 24 13.26 19.19 14.47
CA PHE A 24 14.24 19.62 13.47
C PHE A 24 15.72 19.46 13.87
N HIS A 25 16.26 18.26 13.68
CA HIS A 25 17.72 18.03 13.73
C HIS A 25 18.42 18.29 12.40
N GLY A 26 17.72 18.78 11.38
CA GLY A 26 18.29 18.98 10.06
C GLY A 26 19.31 20.12 9.94
N LEU A 27 20.04 20.13 8.83
CA LEU A 27 21.15 21.05 8.56
C LEU A 27 20.65 22.44 8.14
N TRP A 28 20.09 23.17 9.11
CA TRP A 28 19.36 24.44 8.94
C TRP A 28 20.13 25.68 9.45
N GLY A 29 21.46 25.60 9.48
CA GLY A 29 22.29 26.71 9.96
C GLY A 29 22.21 27.96 9.08
N PRO A 30 22.52 29.15 9.63
CA PRO A 30 22.67 30.38 8.86
C PRO A 30 23.59 30.16 7.65
N GLY A 31 23.12 30.46 6.43
CA GLY A 31 23.87 30.27 5.17
C GLY A 31 23.64 28.94 4.45
N SER A 32 22.85 28.00 5.01
CA SER A 32 22.50 26.75 4.33
C SER A 32 21.48 26.99 3.20
N ALA A 33 21.94 27.04 1.96
CA ALA A 33 21.09 27.16 0.77
C ALA A 33 20.60 25.80 0.22
N THR A 34 21.11 24.68 0.74
CA THR A 34 20.85 23.34 0.20
C THR A 34 19.37 22.97 0.22
N PHE A 35 18.66 23.23 1.31
CA PHE A 35 17.23 22.94 1.35
C PHE A 35 16.41 23.91 0.49
N LEU A 36 16.79 25.19 0.44
CA LEU A 36 16.12 26.15 -0.44
C LEU A 36 16.25 25.73 -1.91
N ALA A 37 17.40 25.18 -2.30
CA ALA A 37 17.59 24.59 -3.62
C ALA A 37 16.66 23.40 -3.86
N MET A 38 16.51 22.50 -2.88
CA MET A 38 15.54 21.39 -2.98
C MET A 38 14.09 21.87 -3.05
N CYS A 39 13.69 22.88 -2.26
CA CYS A 39 12.36 23.48 -2.37
C CYS A 39 12.12 24.09 -3.75
N THR A 40 13.12 24.74 -4.32
CA THR A 40 13.05 25.31 -5.67
C THR A 40 12.86 24.21 -6.72
N GLN A 41 13.62 23.11 -6.60
CA GLN A 41 13.50 21.95 -7.51
C GLN A 41 12.15 21.23 -7.35
N PHE A 42 11.70 20.98 -6.12
CA PHE A 42 10.39 20.41 -5.83
C PHE A 42 9.25 21.28 -6.40
N SER A 43 9.34 22.59 -6.21
CA SER A 43 8.37 23.55 -6.78
C SER A 43 8.40 23.54 -8.31
N LYS A 44 9.56 23.34 -8.92
CA LYS A 44 9.69 23.18 -10.38
C LYS A 44 8.98 21.91 -10.86
N CYS A 45 9.18 20.76 -10.20
CA CYS A 45 8.47 19.52 -10.51
C CYS A 45 6.94 19.70 -10.43
N LEU A 46 6.45 20.33 -9.36
CA LEU A 46 5.01 20.58 -9.20
C LEU A 46 4.44 21.50 -10.29
N ARG A 47 5.19 22.52 -10.73
CA ARG A 47 4.72 23.45 -11.77
C ARG A 47 4.79 22.87 -13.18
N GLU A 48 5.85 22.13 -13.50
CA GLU A 48 6.10 21.65 -14.87
C GLU A 48 5.43 20.30 -15.13
N SER A 49 5.42 19.40 -14.14
CA SER A 49 4.91 18.03 -14.28
C SER A 49 3.56 17.82 -13.59
N SER A 50 2.99 18.87 -12.97
CA SER A 50 1.75 18.82 -12.17
C SER A 50 1.75 17.71 -11.09
N SER A 51 2.92 17.21 -10.70
CA SER A 51 3.06 16.06 -9.81
C SER A 51 4.42 16.06 -9.13
N ALA A 52 4.48 15.44 -7.96
CA ALA A 52 5.72 15.13 -7.27
C ALA A 52 5.67 13.69 -6.76
N SER A 53 6.78 12.96 -6.91
CA SER A 53 6.86 11.58 -6.44
C SER A 53 6.96 11.50 -4.91
N ARG A 54 6.61 10.32 -4.39
CA ARG A 54 6.86 9.96 -2.98
C ARG A 54 8.32 10.14 -2.58
N ALA A 55 9.26 9.77 -3.46
CA ALA A 55 10.69 9.93 -3.19
C ALA A 55 11.09 11.40 -2.99
N HIS A 56 10.54 12.30 -3.80
CA HIS A 56 10.76 13.74 -3.63
C HIS A 56 10.31 14.23 -2.24
N ALA A 57 9.15 13.79 -1.77
CA ALA A 57 8.66 14.12 -0.43
C ALA A 57 9.57 13.52 0.66
N LEU A 58 9.93 12.24 0.57
CA LEU A 58 10.81 11.56 1.52
C LEU A 58 12.19 12.21 1.64
N TYR A 59 12.78 12.69 0.54
CA TYR A 59 14.07 13.38 0.57
C TYR A 59 14.02 14.75 1.23
N MET A 60 12.96 15.54 0.99
CA MET A 60 12.76 16.78 1.71
C MET A 60 12.55 16.54 3.20
N LEU A 61 11.67 15.59 3.55
CA LEU A 61 11.37 15.26 4.94
C LEU A 61 12.58 14.69 5.68
N SER A 62 13.35 13.80 5.06
CA SER A 62 14.59 13.30 5.67
C SER A 62 15.63 14.40 5.87
N THR A 63 15.74 15.36 4.95
CA THR A 63 16.62 16.52 5.19
C THR A 63 16.11 17.39 6.35
N MET A 64 14.79 17.48 6.55
CA MET A 64 14.16 18.20 7.66
C MET A 64 14.36 17.54 9.02
N TYR A 65 14.09 16.24 9.11
CA TYR A 65 13.99 15.53 10.38
C TYR A 65 15.21 14.66 10.69
N ASN A 66 15.79 14.00 9.69
CA ASN A 66 16.93 13.08 9.86
C ASN A 66 18.29 13.81 9.78
N GLY A 67 18.34 14.99 9.15
CA GLY A 67 19.57 15.77 8.95
C GLY A 67 20.58 15.15 7.99
N ARG A 68 20.21 14.05 7.32
CA ARG A 68 20.93 13.51 6.18
C ARG A 68 20.79 14.43 4.98
N ARG A 69 21.91 14.74 4.32
CA ARG A 69 21.88 15.44 3.02
C ARG A 69 21.44 14.45 1.95
N LYS A 70 20.29 14.69 1.35
CA LYS A 70 19.83 13.97 0.17
C LYS A 70 20.08 14.81 -1.08
N VAL A 71 20.59 14.19 -2.13
CA VAL A 71 20.71 14.83 -3.44
C VAL A 71 19.37 14.71 -4.14
N PHE A 72 18.64 15.82 -4.21
CA PHE A 72 17.41 15.87 -5.00
C PHE A 72 17.79 15.91 -6.49
N GLN A 73 17.34 14.91 -7.24
CA GLN A 73 17.43 14.89 -8.69
C GLN A 73 16.01 14.83 -9.24
N ALA A 74 15.58 15.87 -9.94
CA ALA A 74 14.23 15.95 -10.50
C ALA A 74 13.90 14.80 -11.48
N SER A 75 14.94 14.16 -12.04
CA SER A 75 14.83 13.00 -12.94
C SER A 75 14.94 11.65 -12.23
N SER A 76 15.36 11.59 -10.96
CA SER A 76 15.51 10.34 -10.21
C SER A 76 14.35 10.17 -9.24
N SER A 77 13.29 9.52 -9.71
CA SER A 77 12.04 9.39 -8.94
C SER A 77 12.05 8.26 -7.91
N ASN A 78 13.17 7.51 -7.75
CA ASN A 78 13.29 6.22 -7.05
C ASN A 78 11.92 5.66 -6.62
N PRO A 79 11.14 5.09 -7.55
CA PRO A 79 9.74 4.79 -7.33
C PRO A 79 9.53 3.72 -6.25
N ARG A 80 10.57 2.95 -5.93
CA ARG A 80 10.54 1.94 -4.87
C ARG A 80 10.78 2.51 -3.47
N LEU A 81 11.15 3.79 -3.33
CA LEU A 81 11.48 4.38 -2.03
C LEU A 81 10.25 4.51 -1.13
N ILE A 82 10.32 3.90 0.05
CA ILE A 82 9.24 3.85 1.05
C ILE A 82 9.65 4.43 2.41
N GLY A 83 10.94 4.70 2.60
CA GLY A 83 11.41 5.35 3.82
C GLY A 83 12.89 5.70 3.80
N VAL A 84 13.30 6.51 4.78
CA VAL A 84 14.69 6.87 5.04
C VAL A 84 14.96 6.75 6.54
N LEU A 85 15.80 5.78 6.90
CA LEU A 85 16.24 5.52 8.27
C LEU A 85 17.34 6.47 8.72
N GLY A 86 17.36 6.76 10.02
CA GLY A 86 18.41 7.52 10.70
C GLY A 86 18.04 7.78 12.15
N PRO A 87 18.68 8.75 12.82
CA PRO A 87 18.38 9.09 14.23
C PRO A 87 16.90 9.43 14.42
N THR A 88 16.33 10.19 13.48
CA THR A 88 14.88 10.31 13.30
C THR A 88 14.55 9.78 11.90
N SER A 89 13.85 8.65 11.86
CA SER A 89 13.45 7.97 10.63
C SER A 89 12.17 8.57 10.06
N VAL A 90 12.08 8.59 8.72
CA VAL A 90 10.90 9.06 7.98
C VAL A 90 10.41 7.92 7.11
N LEU A 91 9.23 7.38 7.40
CA LEU A 91 8.69 6.18 6.75
C LEU A 91 7.30 6.43 6.22
N ALA A 92 6.89 5.74 5.15
CA ALA A 92 5.48 5.66 4.79
C ALA A 92 4.68 5.07 5.97
N LEU A 93 3.56 5.70 6.35
CA LEU A 93 2.78 5.31 7.52
C LEU A 93 2.29 3.84 7.47
N PRO A 94 1.92 3.25 6.31
CA PRO A 94 1.58 1.83 6.22
C PRO A 94 2.66 0.87 6.74
N LEU A 95 3.94 1.26 6.70
CA LEU A 95 5.04 0.46 7.26
C LEU A 95 5.07 0.45 8.79
N VAL A 96 4.29 1.30 9.45
CA VAL A 96 4.26 1.38 10.92
C VAL A 96 2.93 0.87 11.44
N ARG A 97 1.87 1.14 10.69
CA ARG A 97 0.52 0.73 10.99
C ARG A 97 -0.18 0.40 9.70
N THR A 98 -0.46 -0.89 9.48
CA THR A 98 -1.32 -1.30 8.37
C THR A 98 -2.67 -0.61 8.48
N THR A 99 -3.14 -0.08 7.35
CA THR A 99 -4.36 0.72 7.26
C THR A 99 -4.90 0.59 5.84
N ASP A 100 -6.23 0.54 5.73
CA ASP A 100 -6.96 0.57 4.47
C ASP A 100 -7.60 1.95 4.22
N VAL A 101 -7.27 2.94 5.08
CA VAL A 101 -7.77 4.32 4.99
C VAL A 101 -6.84 5.13 4.07
N PRO A 102 -7.32 5.60 2.90
CA PRO A 102 -6.48 6.34 1.96
C PRO A 102 -5.79 7.56 2.60
N GLU A 103 -6.46 8.26 3.51
CA GLU A 103 -5.91 9.42 4.25
C GLU A 103 -4.76 9.08 5.21
N GLU A 104 -4.60 7.82 5.60
CA GLU A 104 -3.46 7.36 6.36
C GLU A 104 -2.35 6.85 5.41
N ILE A 105 -2.70 6.21 4.29
CA ILE A 105 -1.75 5.60 3.34
C ILE A 105 -0.78 6.62 2.72
N TRP A 106 -1.26 7.81 2.32
CA TRP A 106 -0.41 8.87 1.75
C TRP A 106 0.47 9.62 2.76
N LYS A 107 0.36 9.34 4.06
CA LYS A 107 1.12 10.03 5.12
C LYS A 107 2.48 9.40 5.39
N PHE A 108 3.37 10.18 5.97
CA PHE A 108 4.67 9.76 6.46
C PHE A 108 4.73 9.83 7.99
N ALA A 109 5.20 8.76 8.61
CA ALA A 109 5.52 8.70 10.03
C ALA A 109 6.93 9.25 10.29
N ILE A 110 7.04 10.10 11.30
CA ILE A 110 8.32 10.53 11.88
C ILE A 110 8.54 9.71 13.16
N ILE A 111 9.69 9.05 13.28
CA ILE A 111 9.97 8.07 14.34
C ILE A 111 11.39 8.27 14.89
N ASP A 112 11.53 8.41 16.20
CA ASP A 112 12.82 8.65 16.88
C ASP A 112 13.60 7.38 17.23
N LEU A 113 13.02 6.21 17.00
CA LEU A 113 13.65 4.93 17.32
C LEU A 113 13.99 4.14 16.06
N PRO A 114 15.17 3.47 16.01
CA PRO A 114 15.47 2.55 14.94
C PRO A 114 14.45 1.41 14.95
N ILE A 115 13.81 1.16 13.81
CA ILE A 115 13.00 -0.05 13.62
C ILE A 115 13.98 -1.20 13.43
N VAL A 116 14.13 -2.02 14.47
CA VAL A 116 15.13 -3.10 14.56
C VAL A 116 15.08 -4.05 13.37
N ASP A 117 13.88 -4.25 12.82
CA ASP A 117 13.66 -5.19 11.72
C ASP A 117 13.97 -4.62 10.33
N PHE A 118 14.32 -3.33 10.20
CA PHE A 118 14.63 -2.71 8.90
C PHE A 118 16.11 -2.41 8.74
N VAL A 119 16.67 -2.84 7.60
CA VAL A 119 18.06 -2.60 7.24
C VAL A 119 18.09 -1.76 5.96
N PRO A 120 18.76 -0.60 5.94
CA PRO A 120 18.85 0.23 4.75
C PRO A 120 19.76 -0.42 3.70
N LEU A 121 19.47 -0.21 2.42
CA LEU A 121 20.26 -0.76 1.30
C LEU A 121 21.61 -0.04 1.06
N GLY A 122 21.96 0.94 1.89
CA GLY A 122 23.21 1.67 1.75
C GLY A 122 23.41 2.70 2.85
N SER A 123 24.53 3.42 2.75
CA SER A 123 24.93 4.48 3.70
C SER A 123 23.90 5.60 3.81
N ASP A 124 23.12 5.80 2.76
CA ASP A 124 22.11 6.83 2.62
C ASP A 124 20.83 6.55 3.43
N GLY A 125 20.70 5.36 4.02
CA GLY A 125 19.60 5.02 4.93
C GLY A 125 18.30 4.72 4.22
N GLU A 126 18.33 4.50 2.90
CA GLU A 126 17.13 4.29 2.09
C GLU A 126 16.53 2.92 2.32
N LEU A 127 15.21 2.90 2.48
CA LEU A 127 14.39 1.71 2.46
C LEU A 127 13.57 1.71 1.18
N VAL A 128 13.71 0.64 0.42
CA VAL A 128 12.92 0.40 -0.79
C VAL A 128 11.98 -0.76 -0.58
N ALA A 129 10.85 -0.75 -1.28
CA ALA A 129 9.93 -1.87 -1.31
C ALA A 129 10.58 -3.07 -2.00
N GLY A 130 10.46 -4.25 -1.40
CA GLY A 130 10.95 -5.53 -1.93
C GLY A 130 9.96 -6.18 -2.89
N ASP A 131 10.35 -7.32 -3.47
CA ASP A 131 9.54 -8.08 -4.41
C ASP A 131 8.57 -9.03 -3.68
N PRO A 132 7.36 -9.25 -4.22
CA PRO A 132 6.35 -10.12 -3.59
C PRO A 132 6.72 -11.61 -3.67
N GLY A 133 6.05 -12.46 -2.87
CA GLY A 133 6.27 -13.90 -2.90
C GLY A 133 5.43 -14.70 -1.88
N GLY A 134 5.70 -16.01 -1.82
CA GLY A 134 5.06 -16.94 -0.88
C GLY A 134 3.70 -17.50 -1.33
N LEU A 135 2.99 -16.80 -2.21
CA LEU A 135 1.72 -17.27 -2.79
C LEU A 135 1.89 -17.80 -4.21
N GLN A 136 1.12 -18.85 -4.53
CA GLN A 136 0.96 -19.35 -5.89
C GLN A 136 -0.47 -19.06 -6.36
N PHE A 137 -0.57 -18.34 -7.48
CA PHE A 137 -1.84 -18.12 -8.16
C PHE A 137 -2.10 -19.30 -9.11
N ALA A 138 -3.29 -19.87 -9.03
CA ALA A 138 -3.74 -20.90 -9.96
C ALA A 138 -5.06 -20.48 -10.59
N PRO A 139 -5.36 -20.88 -11.84
CA PRO A 139 -6.63 -20.57 -12.47
C PRO A 139 -7.79 -21.03 -11.59
N ALA A 140 -8.80 -20.17 -11.37
CA ALA A 140 -9.90 -20.46 -10.45
C ALA A 140 -10.65 -21.77 -10.77
N THR A 141 -10.71 -22.17 -12.05
CA THR A 141 -11.28 -23.44 -12.52
C THR A 141 -10.65 -24.68 -11.89
N THR A 142 -9.42 -24.57 -11.40
CA THR A 142 -8.68 -25.68 -10.76
C THR A 142 -8.93 -25.79 -9.27
N LEU A 143 -9.50 -24.74 -8.65
CA LEU A 143 -9.54 -24.60 -7.19
C LEU A 143 -10.94 -24.82 -6.59
N GLU A 144 -12.05 -24.44 -7.24
CA GLU A 144 -13.41 -24.74 -6.74
C GLU A 144 -14.56 -24.37 -7.70
N LYS A 145 -15.82 -24.59 -7.27
CA LYS A 145 -17.05 -24.37 -8.06
C LYS A 145 -17.50 -22.90 -7.98
N ALA A 146 -17.82 -22.30 -9.14
CA ALA A 146 -18.52 -21.01 -9.20
C ALA A 146 -19.78 -21.04 -8.30
N ARG A 147 -19.98 -19.98 -7.51
CA ARG A 147 -21.17 -19.80 -6.67
C ARG A 147 -22.09 -18.77 -7.32
N ALA A 148 -23.38 -19.07 -7.27
CA ALA A 148 -24.44 -18.12 -7.60
C ALA A 148 -24.80 -17.32 -6.34
N ALA A 149 -24.97 -16.00 -6.47
CA ALA A 149 -25.43 -15.10 -5.40
C ALA A 149 -24.48 -14.98 -4.19
N ILE A 150 -23.23 -14.60 -4.45
CA ILE A 150 -22.25 -14.30 -3.39
C ILE A 150 -22.70 -13.08 -2.57
N LYS A 151 -22.52 -13.15 -1.25
CA LYS A 151 -22.79 -12.04 -0.32
C LYS A 151 -21.54 -11.72 0.51
N PRO A 152 -21.26 -10.44 0.81
CA PRO A 152 -20.17 -10.04 1.69
C PRO A 152 -20.24 -10.72 3.06
N THR A 153 -19.19 -11.46 3.42
CA THR A 153 -19.05 -12.10 4.74
C THR A 153 -17.79 -11.63 5.47
N MET A 154 -17.62 -12.04 6.72
CA MET A 154 -16.42 -11.76 7.51
C MET A 154 -15.40 -12.91 7.35
N PRO A 155 -14.09 -12.64 7.46
CA PRO A 155 -13.08 -13.69 7.49
C PRO A 155 -13.33 -14.69 8.63
N SER A 156 -13.04 -15.97 8.38
CA SER A 156 -13.19 -17.04 9.38
C SER A 156 -12.03 -17.05 10.39
N LYS A 157 -10.89 -16.44 10.04
CA LYS A 157 -9.68 -16.32 10.85
C LYS A 157 -9.26 -14.87 11.02
N LYS A 158 -8.48 -14.62 12.08
CA LYS A 158 -7.84 -13.32 12.29
C LYS A 158 -6.70 -13.12 11.29
N TRP A 159 -6.70 -11.97 10.63
CA TRP A 159 -5.62 -11.52 9.76
C TRP A 159 -4.68 -10.55 10.46
N THR A 160 -3.40 -10.62 10.12
CA THR A 160 -2.39 -9.64 10.53
C THR A 160 -1.43 -9.38 9.38
N VAL A 161 -1.06 -8.12 9.18
CA VAL A 161 -0.03 -7.71 8.23
C VAL A 161 1.03 -6.94 8.99
N HIS A 162 2.29 -7.23 8.71
CA HIS A 162 3.44 -6.56 9.33
C HIS A 162 4.53 -6.38 8.30
N PRO A 163 5.27 -5.28 8.35
CA PRO A 163 6.41 -5.09 7.47
C PRO A 163 7.57 -6.02 7.89
N SER A 164 8.40 -6.43 6.95
CA SER A 164 9.58 -7.27 7.19
C SER A 164 10.59 -7.09 6.07
N MET A 165 11.87 -7.31 6.33
CA MET A 165 12.85 -7.41 5.23
C MET A 165 12.62 -8.69 4.43
N ASN A 166 12.70 -8.58 3.11
CA ASN A 166 12.47 -9.69 2.18
C ASN A 166 13.49 -10.83 2.38
N VAL A 167 14.73 -10.49 2.76
CA VAL A 167 15.80 -11.45 3.06
C VAL A 167 15.40 -12.51 4.11
N PHE A 168 14.50 -12.19 5.04
CA PHE A 168 14.04 -13.15 6.05
C PHE A 168 13.19 -14.29 5.48
N PHE A 169 12.73 -14.18 4.24
CA PHE A 169 11.97 -15.21 3.54
C PHE A 169 12.80 -16.06 2.57
N GLY A 170 14.13 -15.87 2.56
CA GLY A 170 15.05 -16.71 1.77
C GLY A 170 15.01 -16.48 0.26
N SER A 171 14.45 -15.36 -0.21
CA SER A 171 14.49 -15.00 -1.64
C SER A 171 15.90 -14.56 -2.04
N GLU A 172 16.48 -15.18 -3.08
CA GLU A 172 17.80 -14.82 -3.61
C GLU A 172 17.87 -13.38 -4.19
N GLN A 173 16.72 -12.73 -4.40
CA GLN A 173 16.56 -11.35 -4.89
C GLN A 173 16.23 -10.35 -3.75
N GLY A 174 16.45 -10.74 -2.49
CA GLY A 174 15.75 -10.24 -1.30
C GLY A 174 16.13 -8.87 -0.72
N ASP A 175 16.41 -7.87 -1.55
CA ASP A 175 16.69 -6.52 -1.07
C ASP A 175 15.40 -5.68 -0.99
N GLY A 176 15.04 -5.26 0.23
CA GLY A 176 13.92 -4.33 0.48
C GLY A 176 12.89 -4.83 1.49
N VAL A 177 11.94 -3.96 1.82
CA VAL A 177 10.87 -4.21 2.79
C VAL A 177 9.61 -4.69 2.07
N VAL A 178 9.02 -5.76 2.57
CA VAL A 178 7.75 -6.34 2.12
C VAL A 178 6.74 -6.34 3.25
N MET A 179 5.46 -6.49 2.92
CA MET A 179 4.40 -6.68 3.90
C MET A 179 4.08 -8.17 3.99
N ALA A 180 4.35 -8.79 5.14
CA ALA A 180 4.07 -10.19 5.41
C ALA A 180 2.66 -10.34 5.98
N ALA A 181 1.82 -11.13 5.30
CA ALA A 181 0.44 -11.38 5.70
C ALA A 181 0.32 -12.76 6.37
N ARG A 182 -0.41 -12.80 7.48
CA ARG A 182 -0.71 -14.04 8.22
C ARG A 182 -2.21 -14.19 8.42
N CYS A 183 -2.69 -15.41 8.24
CA CYS A 183 -4.07 -15.82 8.48
C CYS A 183 -4.10 -16.86 9.61
N GLY A 184 -4.75 -16.54 10.73
CA GLY A 184 -4.75 -17.39 11.92
C GLY A 184 -3.35 -17.63 12.52
N GLY A 185 -2.43 -16.68 12.33
CA GLY A 185 -1.03 -16.76 12.77
C GLY A 185 -0.08 -17.47 11.78
N ARG A 186 -0.60 -18.21 10.79
CA ARG A 186 0.19 -18.86 9.74
C ARG A 186 0.57 -17.85 8.65
N LEU A 187 1.83 -17.84 8.23
CA LEU A 187 2.29 -17.06 7.09
C LEU A 187 1.62 -17.56 5.81
N VAL A 188 0.95 -16.66 5.09
CA VAL A 188 0.29 -16.92 3.82
C VAL A 188 1.20 -16.52 2.66
N GLY A 189 1.81 -15.34 2.76
CA GLY A 189 2.71 -14.80 1.75
C GLY A 189 3.17 -13.40 2.14
N TRP A 190 3.92 -12.77 1.25
CA TRP A 190 4.35 -11.38 1.39
C TRP A 190 4.19 -10.62 0.07
N PHE A 191 3.94 -9.33 0.16
CA PHE A 191 3.68 -8.49 -1.00
C PHE A 191 4.44 -7.17 -0.95
N ASN A 192 4.55 -6.54 -2.11
CA ASN A 192 5.13 -5.21 -2.22
C ASN A 192 4.14 -4.16 -1.66
N PRO A 193 4.49 -3.39 -0.61
CA PRO A 193 3.60 -2.38 -0.02
C PRO A 193 3.08 -1.34 -1.04
N LEU A 194 3.88 -1.02 -2.07
CA LEU A 194 3.50 -0.04 -3.09
C LEU A 194 2.34 -0.51 -3.94
N ALA A 195 2.23 -1.82 -4.19
CA ALA A 195 1.13 -2.38 -4.98
C ALA A 195 -0.21 -2.11 -4.28
N ALA A 196 -0.26 -2.30 -2.95
CA ALA A 196 -1.43 -1.96 -2.16
C ALA A 196 -1.68 -0.45 -2.14
N ASP A 197 -0.66 0.34 -1.79
CA ASP A 197 -0.79 1.79 -1.68
C ASP A 197 -1.35 2.45 -2.95
N VAL A 198 -0.84 2.04 -4.13
CA VAL A 198 -1.28 2.59 -5.41
C VAL A 198 -2.77 2.34 -5.63
N VAL A 199 -3.25 1.12 -5.35
CA VAL A 199 -4.67 0.79 -5.57
C VAL A 199 -5.56 1.58 -4.61
N PHE A 200 -5.22 1.65 -3.32
CA PHE A 200 -6.01 2.43 -2.35
C PHE A 200 -6.04 3.94 -2.63
N LEU A 201 -4.97 4.48 -3.22
CA LEU A 201 -4.89 5.88 -3.61
C LEU A 201 -5.46 6.16 -5.00
N SER A 202 -5.81 5.12 -5.76
CA SER A 202 -6.40 5.23 -7.10
C SER A 202 -7.94 5.29 -7.04
N PRO A 203 -8.60 5.59 -8.16
CA PRO A 203 -10.06 5.46 -8.28
C PRO A 203 -10.60 4.05 -8.05
N ALA A 204 -9.75 3.00 -7.95
CA ALA A 204 -10.13 1.65 -7.54
C ALA A 204 -10.85 1.60 -6.19
N TYR A 205 -10.50 2.52 -5.29
CA TYR A 205 -11.17 2.64 -4.01
C TYR A 205 -12.46 3.45 -4.15
N LEU A 206 -13.61 2.76 -4.07
CA LEU A 206 -14.91 3.40 -4.03
C LEU A 206 -15.13 3.94 -2.61
N ARG A 207 -14.97 5.26 -2.43
CA ARG A 207 -15.51 5.93 -1.25
C ARG A 207 -17.03 5.81 -1.25
N ASP A 208 -17.62 5.94 -0.07
CA ASP A 208 -19.07 6.16 0.13
C ASP A 208 -19.54 7.41 -0.62
N SER A 209 -19.63 7.27 -1.93
CA SER A 209 -20.29 8.20 -2.81
C SER A 209 -21.78 7.88 -2.68
N LYS A 210 -22.57 8.92 -2.49
CA LYS A 210 -24.04 8.88 -2.48
C LYS A 210 -24.58 8.54 -3.87
N TYR A 211 -24.02 7.53 -4.54
CA TYR A 211 -24.67 6.95 -5.68
C TYR A 211 -25.92 6.28 -5.14
N GLU A 212 -27.07 6.71 -5.65
CA GLU A 212 -28.34 6.05 -5.43
C GLU A 212 -28.14 4.58 -5.78
N SER A 213 -28.05 3.75 -4.75
CA SER A 213 -27.88 2.32 -4.83
C SER A 213 -29.08 1.75 -5.59
N GLN A 214 -28.93 1.55 -6.89
CA GLN A 214 -29.71 0.52 -7.55
C GLN A 214 -29.20 -0.79 -6.98
N ILE A 215 -30.01 -1.39 -6.10
CA ILE A 215 -29.79 -2.74 -5.62
C ILE A 215 -29.93 -3.62 -6.86
N CYS A 216 -28.80 -4.04 -7.42
CA CYS A 216 -28.78 -5.06 -8.46
C CYS A 216 -29.10 -6.39 -7.77
N ASP A 217 -30.36 -6.82 -7.89
CA ASP A 217 -30.84 -8.17 -7.50
C ASP A 217 -30.33 -9.27 -8.46
N GLU A 218 -29.39 -8.96 -9.36
CA GLU A 218 -28.82 -9.93 -10.27
C GLU A 218 -27.96 -10.95 -9.53
N VAL A 219 -28.20 -12.22 -9.83
CA VAL A 219 -27.43 -13.35 -9.33
C VAL A 219 -26.06 -13.31 -9.99
N LEU A 220 -25.11 -12.69 -9.31
CA LEU A 220 -23.72 -12.60 -9.76
C LEU A 220 -23.05 -13.98 -9.67
N ASN A 221 -22.46 -14.42 -10.78
CA ASN A 221 -21.67 -15.65 -10.88
C ASN A 221 -20.19 -15.31 -10.70
N ALA A 222 -19.61 -15.75 -9.59
CA ALA A 222 -18.21 -15.54 -9.27
C ALA A 222 -17.68 -16.70 -8.42
N PHE A 223 -16.38 -16.70 -8.12
CA PHE A 223 -15.78 -17.65 -7.18
C PHE A 223 -15.36 -16.94 -5.89
N ASP A 224 -15.52 -17.64 -4.76
CA ASP A 224 -15.11 -17.16 -3.45
C ASP A 224 -13.66 -17.52 -3.17
N ILE A 225 -12.94 -16.61 -2.52
CA ILE A 225 -11.58 -16.80 -2.04
C ILE A 225 -11.60 -16.81 -0.52
N ASP A 226 -11.76 -18.01 0.04
CA ASP A 226 -11.91 -18.25 1.48
C ASP A 226 -10.54 -18.37 2.18
N ASP A 227 -10.52 -18.20 3.51
CA ASP A 227 -9.30 -18.25 4.34
C ASP A 227 -8.51 -19.55 4.18
N GLU A 228 -9.18 -20.67 3.93
CA GLU A 228 -8.56 -21.97 3.68
C GLU A 228 -7.70 -21.96 2.41
N GLN A 229 -8.15 -21.28 1.34
CA GLN A 229 -7.40 -21.16 0.09
C GLN A 229 -6.14 -20.31 0.30
N TRP A 230 -6.26 -19.21 1.06
CA TRP A 230 -5.11 -18.41 1.49
C TRP A 230 -4.10 -19.24 2.28
N GLN A 231 -4.55 -19.97 3.30
CA GLN A 231 -3.66 -20.80 4.14
C GLN A 231 -3.01 -21.96 3.38
N ALA A 232 -3.66 -22.48 2.35
CA ALA A 232 -3.11 -23.49 1.44
C ALA A 232 -2.00 -22.94 0.54
N GLY A 233 -1.85 -21.61 0.44
CA GLY A 233 -0.88 -20.95 -0.41
C GLY A 233 -1.22 -21.02 -1.90
N LYS A 234 -2.45 -21.44 -2.24
CA LYS A 234 -2.94 -21.61 -3.61
C LYS A 234 -4.27 -20.88 -3.74
N VAL A 235 -4.21 -19.68 -4.31
CA VAL A 235 -5.38 -18.80 -4.45
C VAL A 235 -5.82 -18.67 -5.89
N GLY A 236 -7.12 -18.52 -6.08
CA GLY A 236 -7.74 -18.42 -7.39
C GLY A 236 -7.36 -17.14 -8.10
N GLN A 237 -6.94 -17.28 -9.36
CA GLN A 237 -6.79 -16.19 -10.30
C GLN A 237 -8.00 -16.16 -11.25
N PRO A 238 -8.58 -14.98 -11.50
CA PRO A 238 -9.64 -14.82 -12.48
C PRO A 238 -9.25 -15.34 -13.86
N VAL A 239 -10.25 -15.82 -14.62
CA VAL A 239 -10.05 -16.29 -15.99
C VAL A 239 -11.02 -15.53 -16.90
N SER A 240 -10.48 -14.62 -17.70
CA SER A 240 -11.27 -13.85 -18.67
C SER A 240 -12.00 -14.79 -19.65
N GLY A 241 -13.23 -14.42 -20.00
CA GLY A 241 -14.08 -15.18 -20.91
C GLY A 241 -14.65 -16.50 -20.37
N GLN A 242 -14.43 -16.85 -19.09
CA GLN A 242 -14.99 -18.06 -18.48
C GLN A 242 -16.11 -17.73 -17.47
N PRO A 243 -17.39 -17.95 -17.83
CA PRO A 243 -18.52 -17.63 -16.95
C PRO A 243 -18.38 -18.24 -15.56
N GLY A 244 -18.56 -17.40 -14.53
CA GLY A 244 -18.43 -17.79 -13.12
C GLY A 244 -17.00 -17.86 -12.58
N PHE A 245 -15.99 -17.73 -13.44
CA PHE A 245 -14.57 -17.69 -13.08
C PHE A 245 -13.88 -16.37 -13.47
N GLN A 246 -14.61 -15.47 -14.11
CA GLN A 246 -14.14 -14.13 -14.49
C GLN A 246 -13.88 -13.22 -13.28
N PHE A 247 -14.59 -13.43 -12.17
CA PHE A 247 -14.53 -12.55 -11.02
C PHE A 247 -14.30 -13.34 -9.74
N GLY A 248 -13.29 -12.95 -8.98
CA GLY A 248 -13.02 -13.48 -7.65
C GLY A 248 -13.50 -12.52 -6.56
N VAL A 249 -14.03 -13.07 -5.47
CA VAL A 249 -14.51 -12.29 -4.32
C VAL A 249 -13.70 -12.61 -3.08
N VAL A 250 -13.14 -11.56 -2.46
CA VAL A 250 -12.48 -11.64 -1.15
C VAL A 250 -13.38 -11.04 -0.07
N HIS A 251 -13.74 -11.85 0.92
CA HIS A 251 -14.58 -11.49 2.06
C HIS A 251 -13.76 -10.90 3.21
N SER A 252 -13.54 -9.58 3.18
CA SER A 252 -12.68 -8.80 4.08
C SER A 252 -13.43 -7.92 5.08
N ARG A 253 -14.77 -8.01 5.15
CA ARG A 253 -15.59 -7.15 6.00
C ARG A 253 -15.08 -7.15 7.45
N GLY A 254 -14.75 -5.95 7.95
CA GLY A 254 -14.24 -5.78 9.32
C GLY A 254 -12.77 -6.17 9.52
N SER A 255 -12.03 -6.50 8.45
CA SER A 255 -10.59 -6.77 8.47
C SER A 255 -9.83 -5.92 7.46
N PRO A 256 -9.39 -4.71 7.89
CA PRO A 256 -8.46 -3.88 7.12
C PRO A 256 -7.19 -4.62 6.69
N GLU A 257 -6.70 -5.55 7.53
CA GLU A 257 -5.50 -6.34 7.26
C GLU A 257 -5.69 -7.29 6.09
N LEU A 258 -6.80 -8.03 6.03
CA LEU A 258 -7.09 -8.87 4.87
C LEU A 258 -7.30 -8.01 3.62
N ARG A 259 -8.04 -6.91 3.74
CA ARG A 259 -8.25 -6.00 2.61
C ARG A 259 -6.92 -5.49 2.05
N TYR A 260 -6.05 -4.98 2.91
CA TYR A 260 -4.73 -4.49 2.50
C TYR A 260 -3.84 -5.60 1.92
N ALA A 261 -3.87 -6.81 2.51
CA ALA A 261 -3.13 -7.96 2.00
C ALA A 261 -3.63 -8.44 0.64
N ALA A 262 -4.94 -8.62 0.47
CA ALA A 262 -5.55 -9.09 -0.76
C ALA A 262 -5.27 -8.12 -1.91
N VAL A 263 -5.42 -6.81 -1.68
CA VAL A 263 -5.03 -5.79 -2.66
C VAL A 263 -3.55 -5.96 -3.01
N GLY A 264 -2.67 -6.04 -2.02
CA GLY A 264 -1.24 -6.17 -2.25
C GLY A 264 -0.83 -7.40 -3.07
N PHE A 265 -1.49 -8.54 -2.82
CA PHE A 265 -1.25 -9.78 -3.55
C PHE A 265 -1.74 -9.70 -5.00
N TYR A 266 -3.01 -9.33 -5.20
CA TYR A 266 -3.62 -9.32 -6.53
C TYR A 266 -3.13 -8.16 -7.41
N ALA A 267 -2.86 -6.99 -6.84
CA ALA A 267 -2.26 -5.88 -7.58
C ALA A 267 -0.83 -6.22 -8.01
N GLY A 268 -0.11 -6.95 -7.14
CA GLY A 268 1.24 -7.45 -7.44
C GLY A 268 1.25 -8.48 -8.58
N SER A 269 0.17 -9.22 -8.78
CA SER A 269 0.01 -10.14 -9.93
C SER A 269 -0.57 -9.47 -11.18
N GLY A 270 -0.91 -8.18 -11.11
CA GLY A 270 -1.46 -7.42 -12.23
C GLY A 270 -2.97 -7.58 -12.43
N GLU A 271 -3.71 -8.04 -11.42
CA GLU A 271 -5.17 -8.13 -11.48
C GLU A 271 -5.83 -6.76 -11.32
N GLU A 272 -6.94 -6.57 -12.02
CA GLU A 272 -7.83 -5.44 -11.79
C GLU A 272 -8.60 -5.62 -10.49
N ILE A 273 -8.61 -4.58 -9.66
CA ILE A 273 -9.18 -4.64 -8.31
C ILE A 273 -10.21 -3.54 -8.13
N VAL A 274 -11.33 -3.90 -7.51
CA VAL A 274 -12.30 -2.95 -6.97
C VAL A 274 -12.51 -3.22 -5.48
N ILE A 275 -12.38 -2.16 -4.67
CA ILE A 275 -12.52 -2.23 -3.22
C ILE A 275 -13.83 -1.55 -2.85
N VAL A 276 -14.68 -2.24 -2.08
CA VAL A 276 -15.93 -1.68 -1.56
C VAL A 276 -15.85 -1.40 -0.06
N GLY A 277 -16.41 -0.26 0.35
CA GLY A 277 -16.47 0.16 1.75
C GLY A 277 -17.69 -0.43 2.49
N SER A 278 -18.75 -0.77 1.76
CA SER A 278 -20.00 -1.30 2.30
C SER A 278 -20.60 -2.40 1.42
N ALA A 279 -21.46 -3.23 2.02
CA ALA A 279 -22.13 -4.33 1.31
C ALA A 279 -23.05 -3.83 0.19
N ASP A 280 -23.59 -2.61 0.31
CA ASP A 280 -24.50 -2.02 -0.65
C ASP A 280 -23.79 -1.56 -1.94
N GLN A 281 -22.46 -1.46 -1.92
CA GLN A 281 -21.63 -1.11 -3.08
C GLN A 281 -21.20 -2.34 -3.89
N PHE A 282 -21.55 -3.55 -3.44
CA PHE A 282 -21.08 -4.79 -4.03
C PHE A 282 -21.49 -4.90 -5.51
N GLY A 283 -22.75 -4.61 -5.86
CA GLY A 283 -23.21 -4.66 -7.25
C GLY A 283 -22.46 -3.71 -8.19
N VAL A 284 -22.27 -2.45 -7.77
CA VAL A 284 -21.54 -1.43 -8.54
C VAL A 284 -20.08 -1.84 -8.80
N ALA A 285 -19.46 -2.55 -7.86
CA ALA A 285 -18.09 -3.03 -8.04
C ALA A 285 -17.96 -4.07 -9.16
N PHE A 286 -18.97 -4.93 -9.33
CA PHE A 286 -19.00 -5.90 -10.42
C PHE A 286 -19.19 -5.22 -11.77
N GLU A 287 -20.14 -4.30 -11.91
CA GLU A 287 -20.39 -3.57 -13.16
C GLU A 287 -19.11 -2.90 -13.70
N ARG A 288 -18.28 -2.36 -12.79
CA ARG A 288 -16.99 -1.78 -13.17
C ARG A 288 -16.00 -2.82 -13.71
N LEU A 289 -15.94 -4.00 -13.10
CA LEU A 289 -15.05 -5.08 -13.53
C LEU A 289 -15.56 -5.78 -14.79
N GLU A 290 -16.87 -5.79 -15.05
CA GLU A 290 -17.43 -6.32 -16.30
C GLU A 290 -16.87 -5.60 -17.53
N VAL A 291 -16.62 -4.28 -17.43
CA VAL A 291 -15.94 -3.51 -18.48
C VAL A 291 -14.51 -4.01 -18.74
N GLN A 292 -13.86 -4.59 -17.73
CA GLN A 292 -12.52 -5.17 -17.80
C GLN A 292 -12.52 -6.68 -18.08
N GLU A 293 -13.71 -7.29 -18.28
CA GLU A 293 -13.95 -8.73 -18.53
C GLU A 293 -13.52 -9.70 -17.41
N SER A 294 -12.69 -9.27 -16.46
CA SER A 294 -12.23 -10.05 -15.30
C SER A 294 -11.66 -9.17 -14.19
N GLY A 295 -11.60 -9.70 -12.97
CA GLY A 295 -10.90 -9.03 -11.86
C GLY A 295 -11.28 -9.54 -10.47
N ILE A 296 -10.90 -8.78 -9.45
CA ILE A 296 -11.10 -9.10 -8.03
C ILE A 296 -11.95 -8.03 -7.35
N VAL A 297 -13.02 -8.45 -6.68
CA VAL A 297 -13.81 -7.62 -5.77
C VAL A 297 -13.38 -7.93 -4.33
N ILE A 298 -13.03 -6.88 -3.58
CA ILE A 298 -12.68 -6.98 -2.16
C ILE A 298 -13.75 -6.27 -1.34
N SER A 299 -14.53 -7.03 -0.57
CA SER A 299 -15.67 -6.51 0.23
C SER A 299 -15.42 -6.58 1.72
#